data_AF-A0AAE1AEB9-F1
#
_entry.id   AF-A0AAE1AEB9-F1
#
_cell.length_a   1.000
_cell.length_b   1.000
_cell.length_c   1.000
_cell.angle_alpha   90.00
_cell.angle_beta   90.00
_cell.angle_gamma   90.00
#
_symmetry.space_group_name_H-M   'P 1'
#
loop_
_entity.id
_entity.type
_entity.pdbx_description
1 polymer ?
#
loop_
_entity_poly.entity_id
_entity_poly.type
_entity_poly.pdbx_seq_one_letter_code
_entity_poly.pdbx_strand_id
1 'polypeptide(L)'
;MATPNSVKSKPRSFKINNQKAKSEDSPMQTERRPSVSSRSSQGGENTQHAGPQSAANQRPPSGKKDHKEQPQQQQHEEQTQPVPSFASDLRDGSPSGTSRDRHLPVLTTSRSDGMVSSRRALATRSTVGLQRVYLEGVEYMRGHVTRVEEEADRICREFHKVNEQATGEDYIRYLKECDDRLLQANTDLRKRNMKLEVIDSDTRLVRLLNELRAGKNAEKENVEALTTFWQELKSAVESLQALLEKFNQTVLQRLSNNYISSHNADLKVPVCQQYALDIEGFLKDLDTQLGEANLLLKSFGNGLHQDLLTKSDFSERLMVACDVKAFPILNFVYAVCGKVRDICETARLWLTRDEQFMHEIDTFIRETRPVARRREQALNNEKQKQRRVEKNVRIAHNILHSNREKLRLIETELQDLENKLDISREEHKVRETEIQQKESMVDFLKLTLQQTKRNYSLQTKRSKLLRQVKELEDYLKLMEAELELVQDKILAKSHEKILLTEKISTSEKSYGMLKSDLDSFSENLEKLEAEVSGLSGQLLQLEIVHTIKTSPEALDNLVDRPSTVKLSKSLKEKIRERKKKAAAASKDGV
;
A
#
# COMPACT_ATOMS: atom_id res chain seq x y z
N MET A 1 37.95 -10.34 39.73
CA MET A 1 38.56 -9.95 38.44
C MET A 1 39.27 -11.15 37.89
N ALA A 2 38.66 -11.83 36.92
CA ALA A 2 39.14 -13.11 36.39
C ALA A 2 39.48 -12.95 34.91
N THR A 3 40.74 -13.22 34.56
CA THR A 3 41.25 -13.36 33.20
C THR A 3 41.14 -14.83 32.76
N PRO A 4 40.69 -15.14 31.53
CA PRO A 4 40.69 -16.51 31.03
C PRO A 4 41.96 -16.82 30.21
N ASN A 5 42.52 -17.99 30.47
CA ASN A 5 43.49 -18.67 29.61
C ASN A 5 42.72 -19.49 28.54
N SER A 6 43.12 -19.36 27.27
CA SER A 6 42.71 -20.24 26.17
C SER A 6 43.95 -20.75 25.43
N VAL A 7 44.13 -22.08 25.41
CA VAL A 7 45.19 -22.77 24.68
C VAL A 7 44.59 -23.95 23.90
N LYS A 8 44.71 -23.85 22.57
CA LYS A 8 45.02 -24.85 21.51
C LYS A 8 44.31 -26.23 21.50
N SER A 9 43.78 -26.58 20.32
CA SER A 9 44.25 -27.65 19.38
C SER A 9 43.05 -28.23 18.58
N LYS A 10 42.95 -28.07 17.24
CA LYS A 10 43.53 -28.83 16.09
C LYS A 10 42.90 -30.23 15.85
N PRO A 11 42.99 -30.81 14.62
CA PRO A 11 41.86 -31.02 13.69
C PRO A 11 41.60 -32.51 13.36
N ARG A 12 40.58 -32.83 12.53
CA ARG A 12 40.55 -34.09 11.77
C ARG A 12 39.64 -34.04 10.53
N SER A 13 40.25 -34.44 9.42
CA SER A 13 39.71 -34.70 8.09
C SER A 13 39.20 -36.14 7.95
N PHE A 14 38.14 -36.38 7.15
CA PHE A 14 37.93 -37.64 6.43
C PHE A 14 37.15 -37.41 5.12
N LYS A 15 37.66 -37.99 4.03
CA LYS A 15 36.98 -38.23 2.73
C LYS A 15 36.20 -39.55 2.81
N ILE A 16 35.18 -39.75 1.97
CA ILE A 16 35.09 -40.85 0.96
C ILE A 16 33.80 -40.75 0.11
N ASN A 17 33.99 -41.22 -1.12
CA ASN A 17 33.23 -41.33 -2.38
C ASN A 17 31.75 -41.73 -2.48
N ASN A 18 31.23 -41.29 -3.65
CA ASN A 18 30.17 -41.84 -4.52
C ASN A 18 30.19 -43.35 -4.82
N GLN A 19 29.00 -43.91 -5.06
CA GLN A 19 28.54 -44.74 -6.21
C GLN A 19 27.20 -45.44 -5.81
N LYS A 20 26.26 -45.92 -6.62
CA LYS A 20 25.78 -45.77 -8.02
C LYS A 20 24.86 -47.00 -8.25
N ALA A 21 23.63 -46.85 -8.74
CA ALA A 21 22.87 -47.84 -9.54
C ALA A 21 21.53 -47.21 -9.97
N LYS A 22 21.32 -46.86 -11.26
CA LYS A 22 20.85 -47.71 -12.39
C LYS A 22 19.32 -47.98 -12.32
N SER A 23 18.50 -47.90 -13.38
CA SER A 23 18.74 -47.82 -14.83
C SER A 23 17.39 -47.80 -15.60
N GLU A 24 17.38 -47.10 -16.74
CA GLU A 24 16.80 -47.48 -18.06
C GLU A 24 15.25 -47.68 -18.18
N ASP A 25 14.55 -47.37 -19.29
CA ASP A 25 14.96 -47.24 -20.69
C ASP A 25 13.93 -46.43 -21.53
N SER A 26 14.40 -45.85 -22.64
CA SER A 26 13.63 -45.28 -23.78
C SER A 26 13.17 -46.43 -24.73
N PRO A 27 12.52 -46.26 -25.94
CA PRO A 27 12.50 -45.08 -26.83
C PRO A 27 11.30 -44.85 -27.79
N MET A 28 11.43 -43.76 -28.57
CA MET A 28 11.06 -43.48 -29.98
C MET A 28 9.62 -43.46 -30.53
N GLN A 29 9.27 -42.26 -31.04
CA GLN A 29 8.66 -41.88 -32.33
C GLN A 29 7.79 -42.89 -33.12
N THR A 30 6.57 -42.48 -33.51
CA THR A 30 6.16 -42.33 -34.93
C THR A 30 4.81 -41.60 -35.10
N GLU A 31 4.69 -40.86 -36.21
CA GLU A 31 3.48 -40.22 -36.73
C GLU A 31 2.40 -41.22 -37.18
N ARG A 32 1.11 -40.82 -37.13
CA ARG A 32 0.16 -40.79 -38.27
C ARG A 32 -1.30 -40.50 -37.82
N ARG A 33 -1.92 -39.51 -38.48
CA ARG A 33 -3.38 -39.35 -38.70
C ARG A 33 -3.94 -40.60 -39.44
N PRO A 34 -5.24 -40.97 -39.37
CA PRO A 34 -6.34 -40.11 -39.87
C PRO A 34 -7.73 -40.30 -39.16
N SER A 35 -8.60 -39.28 -39.21
CA SER A 35 -9.86 -39.20 -39.99
C SER A 35 -11.15 -39.76 -39.34
N VAL A 36 -12.09 -38.81 -39.15
CA VAL A 36 -13.49 -38.83 -39.66
C VAL A 36 -14.60 -39.54 -38.86
N SER A 37 -15.68 -38.76 -38.70
CA SER A 37 -17.11 -39.14 -38.65
C SER A 37 -17.65 -39.68 -37.32
N SER A 38 -18.86 -39.37 -36.87
CA SER A 38 -19.93 -38.38 -37.11
C SER A 38 -21.12 -38.82 -36.23
N ARG A 39 -22.02 -37.89 -35.85
CA ARG A 39 -23.48 -38.03 -35.60
C ARG A 39 -23.93 -37.01 -34.54
N SER A 40 -24.70 -35.97 -34.89
CA SER A 40 -26.17 -35.94 -35.12
C SER A 40 -26.94 -36.09 -33.80
N SER A 41 -27.94 -35.30 -33.40
CA SER A 41 -28.96 -34.50 -34.10
C SER A 41 -29.54 -33.49 -33.08
N GLN A 42 -30.13 -32.35 -33.45
CA GLN A 42 -31.58 -32.07 -33.64
C GLN A 42 -31.77 -30.66 -33.01
N GLY A 43 -32.50 -29.66 -33.52
CA GLY A 43 -33.33 -29.47 -34.70
C GLY A 43 -34.01 -28.08 -34.59
N GLY A 44 -34.39 -27.51 -35.75
CA GLY A 44 -35.42 -26.47 -35.95
C GLY A 44 -35.05 -25.02 -35.61
N GLU A 45 -35.45 -23.97 -36.33
CA GLU A 45 -36.29 -23.79 -37.53
C GLU A 45 -36.07 -22.36 -38.09
N ASN A 46 -36.17 -22.22 -39.42
CA ASN A 46 -36.71 -21.11 -40.25
C ASN A 46 -36.24 -19.65 -40.03
N THR A 47 -35.88 -18.83 -41.03
CA THR A 47 -36.51 -18.53 -42.36
C THR A 47 -35.48 -17.67 -43.16
N GLN A 48 -35.00 -18.00 -44.37
CA GLN A 48 -35.47 -17.64 -45.75
C GLN A 48 -36.05 -16.21 -45.88
N HIS A 49 -35.86 -15.36 -46.91
CA HIS A 49 -35.20 -15.24 -48.23
C HIS A 49 -35.11 -13.69 -48.46
N ALA A 50 -34.18 -13.06 -49.20
CA ALA A 50 -34.01 -13.06 -50.65
C ALA A 50 -32.92 -12.01 -51.00
N GLY A 51 -32.05 -12.29 -51.99
CA GLY A 51 -31.34 -11.24 -52.74
C GLY A 51 -32.19 -10.79 -53.94
N PRO A 52 -31.59 -10.34 -55.06
CA PRO A 52 -30.48 -9.40 -55.26
C PRO A 52 -30.92 -8.28 -56.24
N GLN A 53 -30.05 -7.30 -56.58
CA GLN A 53 -29.79 -6.88 -57.98
C GLN A 53 -29.01 -5.55 -58.10
N SER A 54 -28.21 -5.54 -59.15
CA SER A 54 -27.24 -4.55 -59.64
C SER A 54 -27.87 -3.35 -60.36
N ALA A 55 -27.13 -2.24 -60.43
CA ALA A 55 -26.57 -1.64 -61.66
C ALA A 55 -26.64 -0.10 -61.76
N ALA A 56 -25.53 0.44 -62.30
CA ALA A 56 -25.40 1.57 -63.24
C ALA A 56 -25.31 3.03 -62.75
N ASN A 57 -24.10 3.59 -62.99
CA ASN A 57 -23.76 4.86 -63.65
C ASN A 57 -24.50 6.17 -63.27
N GLN A 58 -23.72 7.19 -62.87
CA GLN A 58 -23.46 8.39 -63.70
C GLN A 58 -22.50 9.38 -63.02
N ARG A 59 -21.59 9.96 -63.83
CA ARG A 59 -20.76 11.16 -63.64
C ARG A 59 -20.77 11.88 -65.01
N PRO A 60 -20.26 13.13 -65.16
CA PRO A 60 -20.32 14.35 -64.34
C PRO A 60 -20.81 15.54 -65.22
N PRO A 61 -20.61 16.85 -64.91
CA PRO A 61 -19.32 17.52 -65.23
C PRO A 61 -18.95 18.72 -64.30
N SER A 62 -17.65 19.02 -64.13
CA SER A 62 -16.86 20.17 -64.68
C SER A 62 -16.71 21.40 -63.77
N GLY A 63 -15.46 21.82 -63.57
CA GLY A 63 -15.08 23.05 -62.89
C GLY A 63 -13.56 23.23 -62.85
N LYS A 64 -13.00 23.87 -63.88
CA LYS A 64 -11.59 24.28 -64.01
C LYS A 64 -11.26 25.45 -63.07
N LYS A 65 -10.01 25.55 -62.61
CA LYS A 65 -9.23 26.80 -62.65
C LYS A 65 -7.73 26.54 -62.44
N ASP A 66 -6.97 27.14 -63.34
CA ASP A 66 -5.52 27.09 -63.51
C ASP A 66 -4.77 27.94 -62.47
N HIS A 67 -3.57 27.49 -62.07
CA HIS A 67 -2.55 28.37 -61.48
C HIS A 67 -1.25 28.27 -62.27
N LYS A 68 -0.66 29.45 -62.47
CA LYS A 68 0.41 29.83 -63.38
C LYS A 68 1.73 29.87 -62.59
N GLU A 69 2.77 29.21 -63.07
CA GLU A 69 4.16 29.39 -62.64
C GLU A 69 4.73 30.71 -63.23
N GLN A 70 5.64 31.38 -62.49
CA GLN A 70 7.06 31.57 -62.84
C GLN A 70 7.77 32.59 -61.90
N PRO A 71 9.13 32.72 -61.89
CA PRO A 71 9.96 32.43 -60.72
C PRO A 71 10.76 33.65 -60.20
N GLN A 72 11.50 33.49 -59.09
CA GLN A 72 12.58 34.42 -58.74
C GLN A 72 13.79 33.74 -58.08
N GLN A 73 14.94 34.33 -58.38
CA GLN A 73 16.31 33.84 -58.26
C GLN A 73 16.89 33.87 -56.84
N GLN A 74 17.98 33.10 -56.72
CA GLN A 74 19.03 33.04 -55.71
C GLN A 74 19.45 34.38 -55.08
N GLN A 75 19.85 34.32 -53.80
CA GLN A 75 21.19 34.72 -53.36
C GLN A 75 21.54 34.10 -51.99
N HIS A 76 22.78 33.59 -51.93
CA HIS A 76 23.50 33.13 -50.74
C HIS A 76 23.80 34.31 -49.80
N GLU A 77 23.83 34.07 -48.49
CA GLU A 77 25.00 34.43 -47.67
C GLU A 77 25.01 33.71 -46.31
N GLU A 78 26.24 33.38 -45.93
CA GLU A 78 26.74 32.57 -44.84
C GLU A 78 27.23 33.52 -43.74
N GLN A 79 26.95 33.28 -42.45
CA GLN A 79 27.92 33.51 -41.35
C GLN A 79 27.42 33.22 -39.92
N THR A 80 28.14 32.28 -39.30
CA THR A 80 28.67 32.25 -37.91
C THR A 80 27.78 32.35 -36.67
N GLN A 81 27.95 31.34 -35.79
CA GLN A 81 27.69 31.37 -34.35
C GLN A 81 28.53 32.48 -33.65
N PRO A 82 28.17 32.91 -32.42
CA PRO A 82 28.72 32.23 -31.24
C PRO A 82 27.78 32.12 -30.00
N VAL A 83 28.06 31.12 -29.17
CA VAL A 83 27.83 31.04 -27.70
C VAL A 83 29.24 31.28 -27.09
N PRO A 84 29.50 31.96 -25.94
CA PRO A 84 28.92 31.74 -24.59
C PRO A 84 28.79 33.07 -23.77
N SER A 85 28.47 33.21 -22.47
CA SER A 85 28.75 32.46 -21.24
C SER A 85 28.07 33.17 -20.03
N PHE A 86 27.82 32.39 -18.97
CA PHE A 86 27.82 32.67 -17.51
C PHE A 86 27.91 34.11 -16.92
N ALA A 87 27.01 34.40 -15.95
CA ALA A 87 27.26 34.96 -14.60
C ALA A 87 25.89 35.00 -13.84
N SER A 88 25.67 34.31 -12.73
CA SER A 88 26.02 34.67 -11.33
C SER A 88 25.45 36.03 -10.90
N ASP A 89 24.43 36.05 -10.03
CA ASP A 89 24.48 36.87 -8.81
C ASP A 89 23.37 36.58 -7.77
N LEU A 90 23.82 36.61 -6.53
CA LEU A 90 23.10 36.52 -5.26
C LEU A 90 22.35 37.82 -4.95
N ARG A 91 21.23 37.75 -4.20
CA ARG A 91 21.09 38.48 -2.92
C ARG A 91 19.74 38.28 -2.21
N ASP A 92 19.89 38.22 -0.89
CA ASP A 92 18.93 38.37 0.20
C ASP A 92 18.02 39.61 0.10
N GLY A 93 16.87 39.53 0.77
CA GLY A 93 16.16 40.72 1.24
C GLY A 93 14.70 40.47 1.63
N SER A 94 14.46 40.01 2.87
CA SER A 94 13.19 40.30 3.57
C SER A 94 13.10 41.81 3.87
N PRO A 95 11.89 42.38 3.97
CA PRO A 95 11.48 42.83 5.29
C PRO A 95 9.99 42.64 5.62
N SER A 96 9.76 42.47 6.92
CA SER A 96 8.51 42.62 7.66
C SER A 96 7.98 44.06 7.67
N GLY A 97 6.65 44.25 7.73
CA GLY A 97 6.07 45.53 8.15
C GLY A 97 4.56 45.75 7.86
N THR A 98 3.71 45.36 8.82
CA THR A 98 2.49 46.05 9.30
C THR A 98 1.43 46.65 8.35
N SER A 99 0.22 46.09 8.47
CA SER A 99 -1.10 46.74 8.73
C SER A 99 -1.49 48.05 8.04
N ARG A 100 -2.55 48.00 7.21
CA ARG A 100 -3.64 49.00 7.23
C ARG A 100 -4.89 48.54 6.47
N ASP A 101 -6.01 48.63 7.17
CA ASP A 101 -7.38 48.61 6.66
C ASP A 101 -7.64 49.66 5.57
N ARG A 102 -8.41 49.30 4.54
CA ARG A 102 -9.53 50.11 4.02
C ARG A 102 -10.45 49.32 3.10
N HIS A 103 -11.73 49.57 3.29
CA HIS A 103 -12.91 48.94 2.68
C HIS A 103 -13.18 49.33 1.22
N LEU A 104 -13.66 48.33 0.45
CA LEU A 104 -14.67 48.32 -0.64
C LEU A 104 -14.31 48.85 -2.06
N PRO A 105 -15.01 48.42 -3.15
CA PRO A 105 -16.14 47.48 -3.24
C PRO A 105 -15.96 46.29 -4.22
N VAL A 106 -16.95 45.41 -4.14
CA VAL A 106 -17.27 44.22 -4.94
C VAL A 106 -17.33 44.49 -6.45
N LEU A 107 -16.65 43.64 -7.23
CA LEU A 107 -17.08 43.24 -8.57
C LEU A 107 -16.93 41.72 -8.72
N THR A 108 -18.06 41.11 -9.03
CA THR A 108 -18.32 39.68 -9.17
C THR A 108 -17.77 39.13 -10.48
N THR A 109 -17.06 38.01 -10.44
CA THR A 109 -17.10 36.98 -11.50
C THR A 109 -16.62 35.61 -10.98
N SER A 110 -17.42 34.59 -11.29
CA SER A 110 -17.08 33.16 -11.44
C SER A 110 -16.76 32.27 -10.20
N ARG A 111 -17.84 31.67 -9.69
CA ARG A 111 -17.96 30.27 -9.21
C ARG A 111 -17.01 29.32 -9.97
N SER A 112 -16.20 28.48 -9.33
CA SER A 112 -16.63 27.13 -8.92
C SER A 112 -15.72 26.42 -7.88
N ASP A 113 -14.73 27.08 -7.26
CA ASP A 113 -13.82 26.44 -6.28
C ASP A 113 -14.23 26.57 -4.79
N GLY A 114 -15.23 27.41 -4.48
CA GLY A 114 -15.63 27.70 -3.09
C GLY A 114 -16.37 26.58 -2.36
N MET A 115 -17.00 25.63 -3.07
CA MET A 115 -17.80 24.58 -2.42
C MET A 115 -16.96 23.45 -1.81
N VAL A 116 -15.80 23.12 -2.40
CA VAL A 116 -14.91 22.06 -1.88
C VAL A 116 -14.18 22.56 -0.64
N SER A 117 -13.70 23.81 -0.65
CA SER A 117 -13.04 24.44 0.50
C SER A 117 -13.99 24.62 1.69
N SER A 118 -15.23 25.08 1.45
CA SER A 118 -16.24 25.26 2.50
C SER A 118 -16.73 23.94 3.11
N ARG A 119 -16.93 22.88 2.29
CA ARG A 119 -17.23 21.53 2.81
C ARG A 119 -16.07 20.93 3.60
N ARG A 120 -14.82 21.16 3.17
CA ARG A 120 -13.62 20.67 3.87
C ARG A 120 -13.42 21.38 5.20
N ALA A 121 -13.69 22.69 5.27
CA ALA A 121 -13.65 23.50 6.49
C ALA A 121 -14.77 23.13 7.49
N LEU A 122 -15.98 22.85 7.01
CA LEU A 122 -17.07 22.34 7.86
C LEU A 122 -16.77 20.92 8.38
N ALA A 123 -16.18 20.04 7.56
CA ALA A 123 -15.76 18.72 8.00
C ALA A 123 -14.66 18.81 9.06
N THR A 124 -13.66 19.68 8.89
CA THR A 124 -12.60 19.87 9.91
C THR A 124 -13.14 20.48 11.21
N ARG A 125 -14.06 21.46 11.15
CA ARG A 125 -14.71 21.97 12.37
C ARG A 125 -15.57 20.92 13.07
N SER A 126 -16.24 20.05 12.31
CA SER A 126 -17.05 18.94 12.84
C SER A 126 -16.17 17.85 13.48
N THR A 127 -15.01 17.52 12.89
CA THR A 127 -14.11 16.50 13.45
C THR A 127 -13.41 16.98 14.72
N VAL A 128 -13.03 18.26 14.79
CA VAL A 128 -12.48 18.87 16.01
C VAL A 128 -13.52 18.85 17.15
N GLY A 129 -14.80 19.07 16.83
CA GLY A 129 -15.88 18.94 17.80
C GLY A 129 -16.07 17.50 18.31
N LEU A 130 -15.97 16.50 17.42
CA LEU A 130 -16.13 15.10 17.80
C LEU A 130 -14.94 14.56 18.60
N GLN A 131 -13.72 14.99 18.29
CA GLN A 131 -12.53 14.64 19.08
C GLN A 131 -12.62 15.24 20.50
N ARG A 132 -13.06 16.49 20.63
CA ARG A 132 -13.30 17.07 21.96
C ARG A 132 -14.29 16.24 22.78
N VAL A 133 -15.39 15.82 22.16
CA VAL A 133 -16.40 14.97 22.81
C VAL A 133 -15.84 13.60 23.16
N TYR A 134 -14.96 13.04 22.33
CA TYR A 134 -14.24 11.82 22.66
C TYR A 134 -13.39 11.99 23.93
N LEU A 135 -12.59 13.05 24.00
CA LEU A 135 -11.76 13.33 25.17
C LEU A 135 -12.60 13.58 26.43
N GLU A 136 -13.74 14.27 26.31
CA GLU A 136 -14.72 14.39 27.40
C GLU A 136 -15.26 13.02 27.84
N GLY A 137 -15.44 12.09 26.90
CA GLY A 137 -15.79 10.69 27.20
C GLY A 137 -14.70 9.90 27.89
N VAL A 138 -13.44 10.06 27.48
CA VAL A 138 -12.28 9.45 28.16
C VAL A 138 -12.18 9.97 29.60
N GLU A 139 -12.36 11.28 29.81
CA GLU A 139 -12.34 11.88 31.15
C GLU A 139 -13.50 11.39 32.02
N TYR A 140 -14.69 11.26 31.43
CA TYR A 140 -15.83 10.65 32.10
C TYR A 140 -15.53 9.22 32.59
N MET A 141 -14.84 8.42 31.77
CA MET A 141 -14.39 7.07 32.14
C MET A 141 -13.32 7.09 33.24
N ARG A 142 -12.35 8.01 33.18
CA ARG A 142 -11.36 8.22 34.26
C ARG A 142 -12.06 8.54 35.58
N GLY A 143 -13.11 9.36 35.56
CA GLY A 143 -13.92 9.66 36.73
C GLY A 143 -14.65 8.43 37.31
N HIS A 144 -15.12 7.51 36.47
CA HIS A 144 -15.69 6.24 36.95
C HIS A 144 -14.65 5.32 37.56
N VAL A 145 -13.47 5.20 36.96
CA VAL A 145 -12.37 4.41 37.52
C VAL A 145 -11.96 4.96 38.89
N THR A 146 -11.81 6.28 39.00
CA THR A 146 -11.48 6.95 40.28
C THR A 146 -12.55 6.68 41.34
N ARG A 147 -13.84 6.76 40.99
CA ARG A 147 -14.93 6.43 41.92
C ARG A 147 -14.91 4.98 42.38
N VAL A 148 -14.53 4.02 41.53
CA VAL A 148 -14.43 2.61 41.91
C VAL A 148 -13.25 2.40 42.88
N GLU A 149 -12.12 3.05 42.64
CA GLU A 149 -10.97 3.04 43.54
C GLU A 149 -11.30 3.64 44.91
N GLU A 150 -11.93 4.82 44.94
CA GLU A 150 -12.38 5.48 46.17
C GLU A 150 -13.41 4.64 46.95
N GLU A 151 -14.32 3.97 46.24
CA GLU A 151 -15.30 3.05 46.84
C GLU A 151 -14.62 1.83 47.48
N ALA A 152 -13.64 1.23 46.79
CA ALA A 152 -12.88 0.10 47.33
C ALA A 152 -12.08 0.50 48.58
N ASP A 153 -11.48 1.70 48.57
CA ASP A 153 -10.79 2.25 49.72
C ASP A 153 -11.74 2.53 50.88
N ARG A 154 -12.96 3.02 50.60
CA ARG A 154 -13.97 3.22 51.62
C ARG A 154 -14.42 1.90 52.24
N ILE A 155 -14.75 0.89 51.43
CA ILE A 155 -15.12 -0.45 51.92
C ILE A 155 -14.00 -1.03 52.79
N CYS A 156 -12.74 -0.88 52.34
CA CYS A 156 -11.57 -1.32 53.11
C CYS A 156 -11.47 -0.59 54.46
N ARG A 157 -11.65 0.73 54.50
CA ARG A 157 -11.60 1.52 55.74
C ARG A 157 -12.74 1.20 56.71
N GLU A 158 -13.97 1.12 56.19
CA GLU A 158 -15.17 0.81 56.97
C GLU A 158 -15.07 -0.57 57.62
N PHE A 159 -14.65 -1.59 56.87
CA PHE A 159 -14.49 -2.95 57.41
C PHE A 159 -13.45 -3.01 58.53
N HIS A 160 -12.31 -2.35 58.37
CA HIS A 160 -11.24 -2.37 59.39
C HIS A 160 -11.48 -1.37 60.54
N LYS A 161 -12.58 -0.58 60.49
CA LYS A 161 -12.92 0.46 61.48
C LYS A 161 -11.85 1.54 61.62
N VAL A 162 -11.33 1.95 60.47
CA VAL A 162 -10.17 2.84 60.37
C VAL A 162 -10.60 4.21 59.81
N ASN A 163 -10.08 5.29 60.41
CA ASN A 163 -10.35 6.67 59.97
C ASN A 163 -9.57 7.04 58.69
N GLU A 164 -9.95 8.14 58.03
CA GLU A 164 -9.36 8.52 56.74
C GLU A 164 -7.86 8.82 56.76
N GLN A 165 -7.30 9.20 57.91
CA GLN A 165 -5.89 9.59 58.10
C GLN A 165 -5.02 8.44 58.61
N ALA A 166 -5.51 7.22 58.56
CA ALA A 166 -4.86 6.11 59.21
C ALA A 166 -3.65 5.56 58.47
N THR A 167 -2.75 4.99 59.26
CA THR A 167 -1.55 4.30 58.79
C THR A 167 -1.82 2.79 58.66
N GLY A 168 -0.95 2.07 57.96
CA GLY A 168 -1.06 0.61 57.84
C GLY A 168 -1.10 -0.13 59.19
N GLU A 169 -0.58 0.46 60.26
CA GLU A 169 -0.64 -0.11 61.61
C GLU A 169 -2.04 -0.07 62.23
N ASP A 170 -2.86 0.91 61.87
CA ASP A 170 -4.23 1.02 62.38
C ASP A 170 -5.14 -0.09 61.85
N TYR A 171 -4.95 -0.49 60.58
CA TYR A 171 -5.63 -1.64 59.98
C TYR A 171 -5.26 -2.96 60.67
N ILE A 172 -3.98 -3.14 61.02
CA ILE A 172 -3.48 -4.36 61.69
C ILE A 172 -4.04 -4.45 63.11
N ARG A 173 -4.26 -3.34 63.80
CA ARG A 173 -4.77 -3.32 65.17
C ARG A 173 -6.15 -3.98 65.29
N TYR A 174 -7.09 -3.59 64.44
CA TYR A 174 -8.43 -4.20 64.40
C TYR A 174 -8.37 -5.70 64.09
N LEU A 175 -7.56 -6.10 63.09
CA LEU A 175 -7.42 -7.51 62.74
C LEU A 175 -6.78 -8.34 63.85
N LYS A 176 -5.86 -7.76 64.62
CA LYS A 176 -5.25 -8.41 65.78
C LYS A 176 -6.27 -8.65 66.90
N GLU A 177 -7.16 -7.69 67.16
CA GLU A 177 -8.26 -7.90 68.09
C GLU A 177 -9.18 -9.04 67.63
N CYS A 178 -9.47 -9.13 66.33
CA CYS A 178 -10.24 -10.24 65.77
C CYS A 178 -9.48 -11.58 65.87
N ASP A 179 -8.17 -11.59 65.63
CA ASP A 179 -7.28 -12.76 65.78
C ASP A 179 -7.32 -13.29 67.22
N ASP A 180 -7.15 -12.42 68.21
CA ASP A 180 -7.20 -12.78 69.63
C ASP A 180 -8.56 -13.40 70.01
N ARG A 181 -9.67 -12.85 69.49
CA ARG A 181 -11.04 -13.36 69.72
C ARG A 181 -11.25 -14.73 69.06
N LEU A 182 -10.71 -14.94 67.84
CA LEU A 182 -10.72 -16.22 67.13
C LEU A 182 -9.85 -17.27 67.83
N LEU A 183 -8.68 -16.90 68.35
CA LEU A 183 -7.81 -17.77 69.15
C LEU A 183 -8.48 -18.20 70.46
N GLN A 184 -9.16 -17.27 71.14
CA GLN A 184 -9.91 -17.57 72.35
C GLN A 184 -11.07 -18.54 72.05
N ALA A 185 -11.81 -18.30 70.97
CA ALA A 185 -12.86 -19.20 70.51
C ALA A 185 -12.33 -20.62 70.21
N ASN A 186 -11.20 -20.71 69.51
CA ASN A 186 -10.52 -21.99 69.25
C ASN A 186 -10.09 -22.69 70.54
N THR A 187 -9.60 -21.94 71.52
CA THR A 187 -9.20 -22.48 72.83
C THR A 187 -10.40 -23.07 73.58
N ASP A 188 -11.54 -22.41 73.54
CA ASP A 188 -12.78 -22.89 74.18
C ASP A 188 -13.37 -24.12 73.48
N LEU A 189 -13.27 -24.20 72.15
CA LEU A 189 -13.64 -25.41 71.41
C LEU A 189 -12.69 -26.59 71.68
N ARG A 190 -11.38 -26.33 71.80
CA ARG A 190 -10.40 -27.37 72.18
C ARG A 190 -10.69 -27.96 73.55
N LYS A 191 -11.06 -27.14 74.55
CA LYS A 191 -11.47 -27.62 75.89
C LYS A 191 -12.67 -28.59 75.82
N ARG A 192 -13.46 -28.53 74.75
CA ARG A 192 -14.62 -29.39 74.47
C ARG A 192 -14.27 -30.60 73.59
N ASN A 193 -12.99 -30.88 73.35
CA ASN A 193 -12.49 -31.93 72.45
C ASN A 193 -12.94 -31.79 70.98
N MET A 194 -13.20 -30.56 70.50
CA MET A 194 -13.48 -30.31 69.10
C MET A 194 -12.19 -30.16 68.28
N LYS A 195 -12.20 -30.63 67.03
CA LYS A 195 -11.08 -30.47 66.10
C LYS A 195 -11.03 -29.04 65.61
N LEU A 196 -9.86 -28.42 65.64
CA LEU A 196 -9.68 -27.11 65.04
C LEU A 196 -9.69 -27.20 63.53
N GLU A 197 -10.35 -26.23 62.91
CA GLU A 197 -10.39 -26.04 61.47
C GLU A 197 -9.76 -24.68 61.12
N VAL A 198 -9.17 -24.60 59.93
CA VAL A 198 -8.73 -23.32 59.37
C VAL A 198 -9.96 -22.51 58.99
N ILE A 199 -10.03 -21.25 59.42
CA ILE A 199 -11.15 -20.35 59.12
C ILE A 199 -10.78 -19.50 57.91
N ASP A 200 -11.15 -20.00 56.74
CA ASP A 200 -10.85 -19.42 55.44
C ASP A 200 -12.08 -18.92 54.68
N SER A 201 -13.29 -19.17 55.21
CA SER A 201 -14.55 -19.01 54.48
C SER A 201 -15.73 -18.73 55.39
N ASP A 202 -16.80 -18.22 54.78
CA ASP A 202 -18.08 -17.93 55.44
C ASP A 202 -18.62 -19.15 56.19
N THR A 203 -18.66 -20.30 55.51
CA THR A 203 -19.21 -21.53 56.07
C THR A 203 -18.44 -22.04 57.29
N ARG A 204 -17.11 -21.89 57.30
CA ARG A 204 -16.24 -22.26 58.45
C ARG A 204 -16.45 -21.33 59.62
N LEU A 205 -16.54 -20.02 59.37
CA LEU A 205 -16.79 -19.02 60.42
C LEU A 205 -18.18 -19.20 61.04
N VAL A 206 -19.21 -19.46 60.24
CA VAL A 206 -20.56 -19.75 60.73
C VAL A 206 -20.61 -21.06 61.52
N ARG A 207 -19.89 -22.10 61.08
CA ARG A 207 -19.77 -23.36 61.84
C ARG A 207 -19.13 -23.11 63.22
N LEU A 208 -18.01 -22.39 63.25
CA LEU A 208 -17.34 -21.98 64.48
C LEU A 208 -18.30 -21.26 65.44
N LEU A 209 -19.05 -20.27 64.93
CA LEU A 209 -20.04 -19.53 65.72
C LEU A 209 -21.15 -20.43 66.29
N ASN A 210 -21.66 -21.38 65.51
CA ASN A 210 -22.70 -22.31 65.96
C ASN A 210 -22.17 -23.27 67.02
N GLU A 211 -20.95 -23.78 66.87
CA GLU A 211 -20.28 -24.64 67.86
C GLU A 211 -19.99 -23.91 69.17
N LEU A 212 -19.61 -22.63 69.10
CA LEU A 212 -19.44 -21.79 70.28
C LEU A 212 -20.77 -21.61 71.01
N ARG A 213 -21.84 -21.23 70.29
CA ARG A 213 -23.19 -21.01 70.83
C ARG A 213 -23.80 -22.25 71.47
N ALA A 214 -23.49 -23.44 70.94
CA ALA A 214 -24.00 -24.70 71.48
C ALA A 214 -23.41 -25.07 72.85
N GLY A 215 -22.24 -24.54 73.23
CA GLY A 215 -21.59 -24.93 74.47
C GLY A 215 -21.82 -23.97 75.63
N LYS A 216 -22.02 -24.55 76.82
CA LYS A 216 -22.43 -23.87 78.06
C LYS A 216 -21.41 -22.88 78.64
N ASN A 217 -20.15 -22.92 78.20
CA ASN A 217 -19.03 -22.14 78.78
C ASN A 217 -18.44 -21.12 77.80
N ALA A 218 -19.11 -20.79 76.69
CA ALA A 218 -18.60 -19.74 75.78
C ALA A 218 -18.86 -18.36 76.38
N GLU A 219 -17.85 -17.50 76.39
CA GLU A 219 -18.04 -16.09 76.75
C GLU A 219 -18.99 -15.42 75.76
N LYS A 220 -20.13 -14.91 76.26
CA LYS A 220 -21.15 -14.26 75.41
C LYS A 220 -20.58 -13.10 74.61
N GLU A 221 -19.70 -12.31 75.23
CA GLU A 221 -19.03 -11.18 74.59
C GLU A 221 -18.18 -11.60 73.38
N ASN A 222 -17.46 -12.74 73.47
CA ASN A 222 -16.66 -13.25 72.35
C ASN A 222 -17.55 -13.72 71.18
N VAL A 223 -18.66 -14.39 71.49
CA VAL A 223 -19.63 -14.84 70.48
C VAL A 223 -20.29 -13.65 69.79
N GLU A 224 -20.63 -12.60 70.55
CA GLU A 224 -21.18 -11.35 70.01
C GLU A 224 -20.18 -10.65 69.10
N ALA A 225 -18.94 -10.44 69.55
CA ALA A 225 -17.87 -9.82 68.76
C ALA A 225 -17.59 -10.55 67.44
N LEU A 226 -17.47 -11.89 67.47
CA LEU A 226 -17.27 -12.70 66.27
C LEU A 226 -18.51 -12.72 65.36
N THR A 227 -19.71 -12.62 65.92
CA THR A 227 -20.94 -12.47 65.12
C THR A 227 -20.96 -11.12 64.39
N THR A 228 -20.54 -10.04 65.06
CA THR A 228 -20.39 -8.71 64.44
C THR A 228 -19.33 -8.72 63.33
N PHE A 229 -18.14 -9.29 63.60
CA PHE A 229 -17.10 -9.45 62.58
C PHE A 229 -17.60 -10.20 61.34
N TRP A 230 -18.33 -11.30 61.54
CA TRP A 230 -18.93 -12.07 60.44
C TRP A 230 -19.93 -11.23 59.61
N GLN A 231 -20.80 -10.46 60.27
CA GLN A 231 -21.77 -9.60 59.58
C GLN A 231 -21.08 -8.49 58.78
N GLU A 232 -20.06 -7.84 59.36
CA GLU A 232 -19.26 -6.81 58.70
C GLU A 232 -18.52 -7.38 57.48
N LEU A 233 -17.93 -8.57 57.62
CA LEU A 233 -17.26 -9.26 56.54
C LEU A 233 -18.21 -9.60 55.39
N LYS A 234 -19.39 -10.13 55.71
CA LYS A 234 -20.43 -10.44 54.72
C LYS A 234 -20.88 -9.20 53.97
N SER A 235 -21.14 -8.10 54.69
CA SER A 235 -21.52 -6.81 54.09
C SER A 235 -20.42 -6.27 53.17
N ALA A 236 -19.14 -6.39 53.57
CA ALA A 236 -18.01 -5.98 52.74
C ALA A 236 -17.89 -6.83 51.46
N VAL A 237 -18.06 -8.15 51.56
CA VAL A 237 -18.05 -9.07 50.41
C VAL A 237 -19.15 -8.73 49.41
N GLU A 238 -20.38 -8.52 49.88
CA GLU A 238 -21.53 -8.14 49.04
C GLU A 238 -21.28 -6.79 48.35
N SER A 239 -20.71 -5.81 49.07
CA SER A 239 -20.36 -4.50 48.52
C SER A 239 -19.26 -4.61 47.45
N LEU A 240 -18.23 -5.43 47.66
CA LEU A 240 -17.15 -5.67 46.70
C LEU A 240 -17.64 -6.40 45.45
N GLN A 241 -18.54 -7.37 45.59
CA GLN A 241 -19.18 -8.04 44.45
C GLN A 241 -19.97 -7.05 43.59
N ALA A 242 -20.81 -6.23 44.23
CA ALA A 242 -21.57 -5.19 43.53
C ALA A 242 -20.66 -4.16 42.85
N LEU A 243 -19.53 -3.81 43.49
CA LEU A 243 -18.54 -2.88 42.93
C LEU A 243 -17.86 -3.44 41.67
N LEU A 244 -17.42 -4.70 41.70
CA LEU A 244 -16.82 -5.37 40.55
C LEU A 244 -17.81 -5.53 39.40
N GLU A 245 -19.07 -5.88 39.70
CA GLU A 245 -20.12 -5.97 38.68
C GLU A 245 -20.38 -4.60 38.04
N LYS A 246 -20.46 -3.54 38.85
CA LYS A 246 -20.57 -2.16 38.37
C LYS A 246 -19.39 -1.79 37.50
N PHE A 247 -18.16 -2.05 37.92
CA PHE A 247 -16.95 -1.80 37.12
C PHE A 247 -17.00 -2.53 35.77
N ASN A 248 -17.39 -3.81 35.76
CA ASN A 248 -17.51 -4.58 34.53
C ASN A 248 -18.51 -3.95 33.55
N GLN A 249 -19.70 -3.58 34.04
CA GLN A 249 -20.77 -2.99 33.23
C GLN A 249 -20.48 -1.56 32.77
N THR A 250 -19.86 -0.73 33.63
CA THR A 250 -19.68 0.70 33.35
C THR A 250 -18.31 1.05 32.79
N VAL A 251 -17.27 0.28 33.11
CA VAL A 251 -15.90 0.55 32.67
C VAL A 251 -15.46 -0.44 31.60
N LEU A 252 -15.35 -1.72 31.96
CA LEU A 252 -14.73 -2.73 31.09
C LEU A 252 -15.48 -2.92 29.77
N GLN A 253 -16.81 -3.06 29.81
CA GLN A 253 -17.60 -3.22 28.59
C GLN A 253 -17.52 -2.00 27.66
N ARG A 254 -17.49 -0.78 28.22
CA ARG A 254 -17.39 0.44 27.43
C ARG A 254 -16.01 0.59 26.80
N LEU A 255 -14.94 0.28 27.53
CA LEU A 255 -13.57 0.23 27.00
C LEU A 255 -13.41 -0.81 25.89
N SER A 256 -13.92 -2.02 26.12
CA SER A 256 -13.88 -3.12 25.14
C SER A 256 -14.67 -2.79 23.88
N ASN A 257 -15.84 -2.14 24.00
CA ASN A 257 -16.61 -1.68 22.84
C ASN A 257 -15.98 -0.50 22.09
N ASN A 258 -15.11 0.28 22.75
CA ASN A 258 -14.35 1.35 22.11
C ASN A 258 -13.13 0.80 21.33
N TYR A 259 -12.64 -0.39 21.71
CA TYR A 259 -11.57 -1.06 20.99
C TYR A 259 -11.99 -1.45 19.57
N ILE A 260 -11.20 -1.04 18.58
CA ILE A 260 -11.44 -1.34 17.16
C ILE A 260 -10.87 -2.74 16.84
N SER A 261 -11.41 -3.79 17.47
CA SER A 261 -10.95 -5.17 17.24
C SER A 261 -11.22 -5.66 15.81
N SER A 262 -12.27 -5.13 15.17
CA SER A 262 -12.81 -5.66 13.90
C SER A 262 -12.22 -5.03 12.63
N HIS A 263 -11.28 -4.09 12.71
CA HIS A 263 -10.60 -3.51 11.54
C HIS A 263 -9.09 -3.80 11.48
N ASN A 264 -8.56 -4.57 12.43
CA ASN A 264 -7.12 -4.75 12.59
C ASN A 264 -6.44 -5.64 11.54
N ALA A 265 -7.16 -6.56 10.89
CA ALA A 265 -6.56 -7.53 9.98
C ALA A 265 -5.90 -6.90 8.73
N ASP A 266 -6.30 -5.67 8.36
CA ASP A 266 -5.82 -4.99 7.14
C ASP A 266 -5.10 -3.65 7.40
N LEU A 267 -4.94 -3.24 8.66
CA LEU A 267 -4.26 -1.98 9.00
C LEU A 267 -2.74 -2.15 8.89
N LYS A 268 -2.15 -1.53 7.87
CA LYS A 268 -0.70 -1.57 7.61
C LYS A 268 0.06 -0.40 8.25
N VAL A 269 -0.63 0.43 9.03
CA VAL A 269 -0.05 1.61 9.65
C VAL A 269 0.57 1.23 11.00
N PRO A 270 1.89 1.46 11.22
CA PRO A 270 2.60 1.02 12.43
C PRO A 270 1.96 1.48 13.74
N VAL A 271 1.48 2.73 13.79
CA VAL A 271 0.83 3.32 14.97
C VAL A 271 -0.43 2.53 15.36
N CYS A 272 -1.23 2.11 14.37
CA CYS A 272 -2.43 1.31 14.61
C CYS A 272 -2.09 -0.11 15.08
N GLN A 273 -1.03 -0.71 14.54
CA GLN A 273 -0.58 -2.05 14.94
C GLN A 273 -0.09 -2.07 16.38
N GLN A 274 0.73 -1.08 16.77
CA GLN A 274 1.23 -0.99 18.14
C GLN A 274 0.07 -0.79 19.13
N TYR A 275 -0.85 0.13 18.83
CA TYR A 275 -2.03 0.36 19.66
C TYR A 275 -2.86 -0.91 19.85
N ALA A 276 -3.07 -1.71 18.80
CA ALA A 276 -3.82 -2.96 18.92
C ALA A 276 -3.16 -3.95 19.88
N LEU A 277 -1.83 -4.12 19.79
CA LEU A 277 -1.07 -4.99 20.69
C LEU A 277 -1.12 -4.49 22.14
N ASP A 278 -0.99 -3.18 22.35
CA ASP A 278 -1.04 -2.58 23.68
C ASP A 278 -2.40 -2.84 24.34
N ILE A 279 -3.50 -2.61 23.61
CA ILE A 279 -4.86 -2.82 24.13
C ILE A 279 -5.19 -4.29 24.36
N GLU A 280 -4.74 -5.19 23.48
CA GLU A 280 -4.91 -6.64 23.71
C GLU A 280 -4.18 -7.11 24.99
N GLY A 281 -3.01 -6.54 25.27
CA GLY A 281 -2.31 -6.73 26.53
C GLY A 281 -3.14 -6.28 27.73
N PHE A 282 -3.62 -5.03 27.72
CA PHE A 282 -4.43 -4.49 28.80
C PHE A 282 -5.74 -5.25 29.02
N LEU A 283 -6.43 -5.67 27.94
CA LEU A 283 -7.64 -6.49 28.02
C LEU A 283 -7.39 -7.80 28.74
N LYS A 284 -6.32 -8.50 28.34
CA LYS A 284 -5.94 -9.78 28.94
C LYS A 284 -5.59 -9.64 30.41
N ASP A 285 -4.87 -8.58 30.77
CA ASP A 285 -4.48 -8.31 32.16
C ASP A 285 -5.72 -7.97 33.02
N LEU A 286 -6.63 -7.13 32.51
CA LEU A 286 -7.90 -6.81 33.17
C LEU A 286 -8.78 -8.05 33.36
N ASP A 287 -8.95 -8.87 32.33
CA ASP A 287 -9.73 -10.12 32.42
C ASP A 287 -9.13 -11.10 33.44
N THR A 288 -7.80 -11.17 33.50
CA THR A 288 -7.10 -12.02 34.47
C THR A 288 -7.32 -11.52 35.90
N GLN A 289 -7.08 -10.24 36.17
CA GLN A 289 -7.26 -9.65 37.49
C GLN A 289 -8.72 -9.68 37.95
N LEU A 290 -9.67 -9.38 37.07
CA LEU A 290 -11.10 -9.45 37.34
C LEU A 290 -11.54 -10.90 37.58
N GLY A 291 -10.99 -11.85 36.85
CA GLY A 291 -11.14 -13.28 37.09
C GLY A 291 -10.67 -13.66 38.50
N GLU A 292 -9.43 -13.33 38.85
CA GLU A 292 -8.83 -13.60 40.16
C GLU A 292 -9.63 -12.99 41.32
N ALA A 293 -10.08 -11.73 41.20
CA ALA A 293 -10.91 -11.08 42.22
C ALA A 293 -12.26 -11.79 42.41
N ASN A 294 -12.91 -12.19 41.31
CA ASN A 294 -14.17 -12.95 41.36
C ASN A 294 -13.97 -14.36 41.90
N LEU A 295 -12.84 -15.01 41.59
CA LEU A 295 -12.46 -16.31 42.14
C LEU A 295 -12.25 -16.21 43.65
N LEU A 296 -11.56 -15.17 44.15
CA LEU A 296 -11.42 -14.89 45.58
C LEU A 296 -12.80 -14.74 46.24
N LEU A 297 -13.68 -13.90 45.70
CA LEU A 297 -15.04 -13.69 46.24
C LEU A 297 -15.90 -14.96 46.23
N LYS A 298 -15.77 -15.81 45.20
CA LYS A 298 -16.49 -17.10 45.14
C LYS A 298 -15.89 -18.14 46.09
N SER A 299 -14.57 -18.14 46.27
CA SER A 299 -13.87 -19.07 47.16
C SER A 299 -14.29 -18.88 48.62
N PHE A 300 -14.51 -17.63 49.03
CA PHE A 300 -15.06 -17.27 50.34
C PHE A 300 -16.43 -17.91 50.62
N GLY A 301 -17.33 -17.92 49.63
CA GLY A 301 -18.66 -18.52 49.76
C GLY A 301 -18.65 -20.06 49.74
N ASN A 302 -17.68 -20.66 49.05
CA ASN A 302 -17.65 -22.10 48.79
C ASN A 302 -16.66 -22.91 49.66
N GLY A 303 -15.84 -22.26 50.49
CA GLY A 303 -14.87 -22.94 51.35
C GLY A 303 -13.75 -23.64 50.57
N LEU A 304 -13.40 -23.11 49.40
CA LEU A 304 -12.32 -23.63 48.56
C LEU A 304 -11.04 -22.84 48.84
N HIS A 305 -10.06 -23.45 49.49
CA HIS A 305 -8.72 -22.88 49.61
C HIS A 305 -8.13 -22.62 48.22
N GLN A 306 -7.89 -21.35 47.89
CA GLN A 306 -7.06 -20.96 46.76
C GLN A 306 -5.97 -19.99 47.23
N ASP A 307 -4.72 -20.28 46.84
CA ASP A 307 -3.53 -19.47 47.12
C ASP A 307 -3.51 -18.23 46.20
N LEU A 308 -4.58 -17.43 46.25
CA LEU A 308 -4.80 -16.23 45.44
C LEU A 308 -4.53 -14.95 46.23
N LEU A 309 -4.14 -15.06 47.50
CA LEU A 309 -3.77 -13.91 48.32
C LEU A 309 -2.44 -13.36 47.81
N THR A 310 -2.45 -12.10 47.38
CA THR A 310 -1.26 -11.39 46.93
C THR A 310 -0.30 -11.16 48.09
N LYS A 311 0.98 -11.49 47.89
CA LYS A 311 2.06 -11.09 48.80
C LYS A 311 2.27 -9.59 48.68
N SER A 312 1.77 -8.87 49.67
CA SER A 312 1.94 -7.43 49.84
C SER A 312 2.64 -7.13 51.17
N ASP A 313 3.27 -5.95 51.27
CA ASP A 313 3.86 -5.46 52.53
C ASP A 313 2.87 -5.52 53.71
N PHE A 314 1.58 -5.31 53.43
CA PHE A 314 0.53 -5.45 54.42
C PHE A 314 0.34 -6.91 54.85
N SER A 315 0.24 -7.83 53.90
CA SER A 315 0.10 -9.26 54.20
C SER A 315 1.28 -9.82 55.00
N GLU A 316 2.50 -9.34 54.73
CA GLU A 316 3.69 -9.74 55.49
C GLU A 316 3.65 -9.24 56.93
N ARG A 317 3.27 -7.97 57.14
CA ARG A 317 3.09 -7.41 58.48
C ARG A 317 1.95 -8.10 59.23
N LEU A 318 0.86 -8.42 58.55
CA LEU A 318 -0.27 -9.15 59.12
C LEU A 318 0.14 -10.57 59.55
N MET A 319 0.94 -11.27 58.74
CA MET A 319 1.49 -12.59 59.09
C MET A 319 2.38 -12.58 60.33
N VAL A 320 3.02 -11.44 60.65
CA VAL A 320 3.80 -11.27 61.89
C VAL A 320 2.88 -11.00 63.08
N ALA A 321 1.77 -10.29 62.86
CA ALA A 321 0.88 -9.82 63.92
C ALA A 321 -0.25 -10.79 64.29
N CYS A 322 -0.68 -11.65 63.36
CA CYS A 322 -1.85 -12.54 63.48
C CYS A 322 -1.53 -13.96 62.99
N ASP A 323 -2.29 -14.97 63.42
CA ASP A 323 -2.14 -16.34 62.91
C ASP A 323 -2.90 -16.53 61.59
N VAL A 324 -2.39 -15.90 60.53
CA VAL A 324 -2.99 -15.93 59.17
C VAL A 324 -3.00 -17.36 58.57
N LYS A 325 -2.24 -18.31 59.14
CA LYS A 325 -2.31 -19.72 58.74
C LYS A 325 -3.57 -20.39 59.28
N ALA A 326 -3.98 -20.06 60.49
CA ALA A 326 -5.22 -20.54 61.09
C ALA A 326 -6.44 -19.72 60.64
N PHE A 327 -6.27 -18.42 60.41
CA PHE A 327 -7.34 -17.48 60.07
C PHE A 327 -7.05 -16.65 58.80
N PRO A 328 -6.91 -17.28 57.61
CA PRO A 328 -6.72 -16.54 56.36
C PRO A 328 -7.79 -15.49 56.07
N ILE A 329 -8.99 -15.67 56.63
CA ILE A 329 -10.14 -14.77 56.51
C ILE A 329 -9.83 -13.32 56.94
N LEU A 330 -8.84 -13.11 57.82
CA LEU A 330 -8.44 -11.78 58.29
C LEU A 330 -7.82 -10.92 57.17
N ASN A 331 -7.12 -11.53 56.20
CA ASN A 331 -6.50 -10.81 55.09
C ASN A 331 -7.45 -10.61 53.90
N PHE A 332 -8.63 -11.25 53.92
CA PHE A 332 -9.46 -11.43 52.75
C PHE A 332 -9.92 -10.11 52.11
N VAL A 333 -10.53 -9.23 52.91
CA VAL A 333 -11.07 -7.95 52.41
C VAL A 333 -9.96 -7.07 51.86
N TYR A 334 -8.82 -6.99 52.55
CA TYR A 334 -7.67 -6.22 52.09
C TYR A 334 -7.14 -6.74 50.75
N ALA A 335 -7.03 -8.06 50.58
CA ALA A 335 -6.55 -8.67 49.34
C ALA A 335 -7.48 -8.39 48.16
N VAL A 336 -8.79 -8.51 48.33
CA VAL A 336 -9.76 -8.20 47.26
C VAL A 336 -9.73 -6.70 46.91
N CYS A 337 -9.69 -5.81 47.90
CA CYS A 337 -9.54 -4.37 47.65
C CYS A 337 -8.25 -4.05 46.90
N GLY A 338 -7.13 -4.72 47.22
CA GLY A 338 -5.87 -4.60 46.48
C GLY A 338 -6.04 -4.96 45.00
N LYS A 339 -6.69 -6.09 44.70
CA LYS A 339 -6.99 -6.49 43.32
C LYS A 339 -7.88 -5.48 42.59
N VAL A 340 -8.87 -4.90 43.26
CA VAL A 340 -9.73 -3.84 42.68
C VAL A 340 -8.90 -2.60 42.33
N ARG A 341 -7.91 -2.23 43.16
CA ARG A 341 -6.98 -1.13 42.84
C ARG A 341 -6.11 -1.44 41.63
N ASP A 342 -5.56 -2.65 41.55
CA ASP A 342 -4.75 -3.10 40.40
C ASP A 342 -5.56 -3.02 39.08
N ILE A 343 -6.83 -3.43 39.14
CA ILE A 343 -7.78 -3.32 38.02
C ILE A 343 -7.98 -1.85 37.62
N CYS A 344 -8.16 -0.96 38.59
CA CYS A 344 -8.32 0.47 38.34
C CYS A 344 -7.04 1.10 37.76
N GLU A 345 -5.87 0.71 38.24
CA GLU A 345 -4.58 1.15 37.67
C GLU A 345 -4.43 0.72 36.22
N THR A 346 -4.69 -0.55 35.91
CA THR A 346 -4.62 -1.09 34.55
C THR A 346 -5.60 -0.36 33.61
N ALA A 347 -6.82 -0.07 34.08
CA ALA A 347 -7.80 0.71 33.33
C ALA A 347 -7.34 2.16 33.07
N ARG A 348 -6.65 2.81 34.01
CA ARG A 348 -6.06 4.15 33.82
C ARG A 348 -4.94 4.15 32.78
N LEU A 349 -4.10 3.12 32.80
CA LEU A 349 -3.03 2.96 31.81
C LEU A 349 -3.61 2.81 30.40
N TRP A 350 -4.65 1.97 30.24
CA TRP A 350 -5.38 1.87 28.99
C TRP A 350 -5.91 3.23 28.56
N LEU A 351 -6.73 3.90 29.38
CA LEU A 351 -7.34 5.19 29.04
C LEU A 351 -6.31 6.24 28.60
N THR A 352 -5.14 6.24 29.24
CA THR A 352 -4.03 7.12 28.88
C THR A 352 -3.42 6.75 27.54
N ARG A 353 -3.21 5.46 27.28
CA ARG A 353 -2.72 5.00 25.98
C ARG A 353 -3.70 5.30 24.84
N ASP A 354 -4.99 5.17 25.11
CA ASP A 354 -6.07 5.44 24.17
C ASP A 354 -6.15 6.92 23.77
N GLU A 355 -6.03 7.81 24.75
CA GLU A 355 -5.88 9.24 24.53
C GLU A 355 -4.62 9.58 23.70
N GLN A 356 -3.47 9.02 24.08
CA GLN A 356 -2.21 9.20 23.33
C GLN A 356 -2.34 8.77 21.88
N PHE A 357 -2.98 7.63 21.61
CA PHE A 357 -3.20 7.12 20.26
C PHE A 357 -4.00 8.09 19.39
N MET A 358 -5.02 8.76 19.95
CA MET A 358 -5.77 9.77 19.20
C MET A 358 -4.90 10.95 18.80
N HIS A 359 -3.99 11.40 19.67
CA HIS A 359 -3.02 12.44 19.34
C HIS A 359 -1.98 11.99 18.30
N GLU A 360 -1.54 10.73 18.37
CA GLU A 360 -0.62 10.13 17.39
C GLU A 360 -1.26 10.11 16.00
N ILE A 361 -2.51 9.63 15.89
CA ILE A 361 -3.26 9.62 14.63
C ILE A 361 -3.36 11.03 14.03
N ASP A 362 -3.76 12.01 14.83
CA ASP A 362 -3.93 13.37 14.34
C ASP A 362 -2.63 13.99 13.85
N THR A 363 -1.55 13.76 14.59
CA THR A 363 -0.21 14.21 14.23
C THR A 363 0.21 13.54 12.92
N PHE A 364 0.02 12.22 12.81
CA PHE A 364 0.37 11.46 11.62
C PHE A 364 -0.43 11.90 10.39
N ILE A 365 -1.74 12.14 10.53
CA ILE A 365 -2.59 12.68 9.46
C ILE A 365 -2.10 14.08 9.05
N ARG A 366 -1.79 14.94 10.03
CA ARG A 366 -1.34 16.32 9.79
C ARG A 366 -0.01 16.36 9.05
N GLU A 367 0.92 15.50 9.40
CA GLU A 367 2.26 15.42 8.80
C GLU A 367 2.27 14.69 7.46
N THR A 368 1.50 13.62 7.32
CA THR A 368 1.47 12.78 6.11
C THR A 368 0.71 13.47 4.97
N ARG A 369 -0.35 14.23 5.24
CA ARG A 369 -1.11 14.98 4.21
C ARG A 369 -0.24 15.86 3.31
N PRO A 370 0.60 16.78 3.82
CA PRO A 370 1.45 17.62 2.97
C PRO A 370 2.55 16.82 2.25
N VAL A 371 3.02 15.71 2.83
CA VAL A 371 3.99 14.82 2.18
C VAL A 371 3.34 14.11 0.98
N ALA A 372 2.16 13.52 1.18
CA ALA A 372 1.39 12.87 0.12
C ALA A 372 1.06 13.85 -1.02
N ARG A 373 0.63 15.07 -0.72
CA ARG A 373 0.38 16.11 -1.74
C ARG A 373 1.62 16.49 -2.53
N ARG A 374 2.77 16.67 -1.87
CA ARG A 374 4.04 16.97 -2.55
C ARG A 374 4.46 15.83 -3.48
N ARG A 375 4.31 14.59 -3.02
CA ARG A 375 4.62 13.40 -3.83
C ARG A 375 3.66 13.23 -5.02
N GLU A 376 2.38 13.51 -4.83
CA GLU A 376 1.38 13.51 -5.91
C GLU A 376 1.68 14.60 -6.97
N GLN A 377 2.10 15.80 -6.55
CA GLN A 377 2.57 16.84 -7.47
C GLN A 377 3.81 16.41 -8.24
N ALA A 378 4.79 15.79 -7.56
CA ALA A 378 5.97 15.24 -8.21
C ALA A 378 5.61 14.17 -9.24
N LEU A 379 4.67 13.27 -8.91
CA LEU A 379 4.16 12.25 -9.82
C LEU A 379 3.52 12.85 -11.07
N ASN A 380 2.70 13.89 -10.91
CA ASN A 380 2.08 14.59 -12.04
C ASN A 380 3.14 15.27 -12.94
N ASN A 381 4.18 15.85 -12.35
CA ASN A 381 5.28 16.46 -13.10
C ASN A 381 6.07 15.41 -13.88
N GLU A 382 6.39 14.26 -13.27
CA GLU A 382 7.10 13.17 -13.95
C GLU A 382 6.25 12.54 -15.06
N LYS A 383 4.93 12.35 -14.85
CA LYS A 383 3.98 11.93 -15.91
C LYS A 383 4.00 12.89 -17.11
N GLN A 384 4.08 14.20 -16.87
CA GLN A 384 4.19 15.18 -17.96
C GLN A 384 5.52 15.09 -18.69
N LYS A 385 6.64 14.86 -17.98
CA LYS A 385 7.96 14.64 -18.59
C LYS A 385 7.99 13.38 -19.44
N GLN A 386 7.49 12.25 -18.92
CA GLN A 386 7.40 10.99 -19.64
C GLN A 386 6.66 11.16 -20.98
N ARG A 387 5.51 11.85 -20.98
CA ARG A 387 4.76 12.15 -22.22
C ARG A 387 5.56 12.95 -23.25
N ARG A 388 6.48 13.83 -22.82
CA ARG A 388 7.35 14.59 -23.73
C ARG A 388 8.44 13.69 -24.30
N VAL A 389 9.11 12.90 -23.46
CA VAL A 389 10.14 11.95 -23.89
C VAL A 389 9.55 10.90 -24.82
N GLU A 390 8.37 10.36 -24.51
CA GLU A 390 7.69 9.38 -25.35
C GLU A 390 7.38 9.93 -26.75
N LYS A 391 6.93 11.19 -26.85
CA LYS A 391 6.75 11.86 -28.16
C LYS A 391 8.07 11.96 -28.92
N ASN A 392 9.16 12.33 -28.23
CA ASN A 392 10.48 12.42 -28.86
C ASN A 392 11.00 11.05 -29.34
N VAL A 393 10.79 9.99 -28.56
CA VAL A 393 11.12 8.60 -28.97
C VAL A 393 10.34 8.20 -30.22
N ARG A 394 9.04 8.51 -30.30
CA ARG A 394 8.23 8.23 -31.50
C ARG A 394 8.74 8.99 -32.73
N ILE A 395 9.08 10.27 -32.57
CA ILE A 395 9.64 11.08 -33.65
C ILE A 395 10.98 10.50 -34.13
N ALA A 396 11.90 10.20 -33.20
CA ALA A 396 13.19 9.61 -33.51
C ALA A 396 13.07 8.25 -34.19
N HIS A 397 12.12 7.42 -33.75
CA HIS A 397 11.81 6.14 -34.39
C HIS A 397 11.34 6.30 -35.84
N ASN A 398 10.41 7.23 -36.09
CA ASN A 398 9.90 7.49 -37.43
C ASN A 398 11.00 8.00 -38.37
N ILE A 399 11.88 8.88 -37.89
CA ILE A 399 13.03 9.38 -38.67
C ILE A 399 13.99 8.23 -38.99
N LEU A 400 14.32 7.40 -37.99
CA LEU A 400 15.18 6.24 -38.18
C LEU A 400 14.59 5.25 -39.19
N HIS A 401 13.30 4.94 -39.08
CA HIS A 401 12.60 4.07 -40.01
C HIS A 401 12.62 4.62 -41.43
N SER A 402 12.29 5.91 -41.61
CA SER A 402 12.31 6.57 -42.92
C SER A 402 13.70 6.57 -43.54
N ASN A 403 14.76 6.80 -42.75
CA ASN A 403 16.13 6.75 -43.27
C ASN A 403 16.52 5.32 -43.71
N ARG A 404 16.13 4.28 -42.95
CA ARG A 404 16.38 2.88 -43.33
C ARG A 404 15.63 2.48 -44.60
N GLU A 405 14.40 2.98 -44.78
CA GLU A 405 13.62 2.75 -46.00
C GLU A 405 14.26 3.43 -47.22
N LYS A 406 14.71 4.68 -47.07
CA LYS A 406 15.48 5.37 -48.12
C LYS A 406 16.77 4.62 -48.48
N LEU A 407 17.47 4.07 -47.49
CA LEU A 407 18.68 3.29 -47.74
C LEU A 407 18.37 2.05 -48.59
N ARG A 408 17.29 1.33 -48.26
CA ARG A 408 16.84 0.18 -49.08
C ARG A 408 16.54 0.58 -50.52
N LEU A 409 15.87 1.71 -50.74
CA LEU A 409 15.57 2.20 -52.09
C LEU A 409 16.86 2.51 -52.87
N ILE A 410 17.83 3.19 -52.25
CA ILE A 410 19.13 3.47 -52.86
C ILE A 410 19.89 2.16 -53.15
N GLU A 411 19.84 1.18 -52.26
CA GLU A 411 20.47 -0.13 -52.47
C GLU A 411 19.85 -0.89 -53.65
N THR A 412 18.53 -0.85 -53.80
CA THR A 412 17.86 -1.44 -54.98
C THR A 412 18.20 -0.70 -56.26
N GLU A 413 18.23 0.64 -56.23
CA GLU A 413 18.60 1.46 -57.40
C GLU A 413 20.06 1.22 -57.83
N LEU A 414 20.98 1.07 -56.87
CA LEU A 414 22.38 0.73 -57.14
C LEU A 414 22.50 -0.64 -57.80
N GLN A 415 21.80 -1.65 -57.27
CA GLN A 415 21.81 -2.99 -57.86
C GLN A 415 21.28 -2.97 -59.31
N ASP A 416 20.21 -2.22 -59.58
CA ASP A 416 19.67 -2.08 -60.92
C ASP A 416 20.62 -1.36 -61.88
N LEU A 417 21.35 -0.34 -61.40
CA LEU A 417 22.36 0.37 -62.20
C LEU A 417 23.59 -0.49 -62.47
N GLU A 418 24.05 -1.27 -61.49
CA GLU A 418 25.14 -2.23 -61.65
C GLU A 418 24.77 -3.31 -62.67
N ASN A 419 23.56 -3.88 -62.58
CA ASN A 419 23.05 -4.85 -63.56
C ASN A 419 23.00 -4.25 -64.97
N LYS A 420 22.53 -2.99 -65.11
CA LYS A 420 22.51 -2.28 -66.41
C LYS A 420 23.92 -2.08 -66.95
N LEU A 421 24.87 -1.68 -66.10
CA LEU A 421 26.26 -1.49 -66.49
C LEU A 421 26.87 -2.79 -67.02
N ASP A 422 26.62 -3.92 -66.35
CA ASP A 422 27.14 -5.21 -66.75
C ASP A 422 26.55 -5.70 -68.09
N ILE A 423 25.23 -5.54 -68.27
CA ILE A 423 24.56 -5.85 -69.54
C ILE A 423 25.14 -4.99 -70.68
N SER A 424 25.23 -3.67 -70.49
CA SER A 424 25.77 -2.77 -71.51
C SER A 424 27.25 -3.03 -71.81
N ARG A 425 28.06 -3.43 -70.81
CA ARG A 425 29.46 -3.85 -71.03
C ARG A 425 29.57 -5.12 -71.85
N GLU A 426 28.68 -6.08 -71.62
CA GLU A 426 28.67 -7.32 -72.40
C GLU A 426 28.21 -7.07 -73.84
N GLU A 427 27.16 -6.25 -74.03
CA GLU A 427 26.72 -5.82 -75.35
C GLU A 427 27.82 -5.08 -76.12
N HIS A 428 28.53 -4.17 -75.45
CA HIS A 428 29.69 -3.48 -76.01
C HIS A 428 30.74 -4.47 -76.52
N LYS A 429 31.15 -5.44 -75.69
CA LYS A 429 32.13 -6.48 -76.10
C LYS A 429 31.64 -7.27 -77.31
N VAL A 430 30.37 -7.70 -77.32
CA VAL A 430 29.79 -8.42 -78.46
C VAL A 430 29.88 -7.58 -79.73
N ARG A 431 29.54 -6.29 -79.67
CA ARG A 431 29.64 -5.39 -80.83
C ARG A 431 31.07 -5.13 -81.27
N GLU A 432 31.99 -4.98 -80.33
CA GLU A 432 33.42 -4.83 -80.62
C GLU A 432 33.97 -6.06 -81.36
N THR A 433 33.62 -7.27 -80.92
CA THR A 433 34.00 -8.49 -81.64
C THR A 433 33.36 -8.59 -83.04
N GLU A 434 32.12 -8.10 -83.21
CA GLU A 434 31.44 -8.04 -84.51
C GLU A 434 32.16 -7.08 -85.49
N ILE A 435 32.63 -5.92 -84.98
CA ILE A 435 33.44 -4.97 -85.76
C ILE A 435 34.73 -5.65 -86.20
N GLN A 436 35.51 -6.24 -85.28
CA GLN A 436 36.77 -6.90 -85.58
C GLN A 436 36.64 -8.01 -86.63
N GLN A 437 35.56 -8.80 -86.55
CA GLN A 437 35.25 -9.83 -87.55
C GLN A 437 34.98 -9.22 -88.94
N LYS A 438 34.16 -8.16 -89.01
CA LYS A 438 33.82 -7.49 -90.27
C LYS A 438 35.02 -6.76 -90.88
N GLU A 439 35.86 -6.14 -90.06
CA GLU A 439 37.13 -5.53 -90.49
C GLU A 439 38.06 -6.57 -91.10
N SER A 440 38.25 -7.72 -90.44
CA SER A 440 39.02 -8.84 -90.96
C SER A 440 38.49 -9.34 -92.31
N MET A 441 37.16 -9.42 -92.48
CA MET A 441 36.54 -9.74 -93.77
C MET A 441 36.77 -8.66 -94.84
N VAL A 442 36.73 -7.38 -94.46
CA VAL A 442 37.04 -6.26 -95.37
C VAL A 442 38.50 -6.34 -95.84
N ASP A 443 39.43 -6.66 -94.95
CA ASP A 443 40.85 -6.82 -95.27
C ASP A 443 41.10 -8.03 -96.15
N PHE A 444 40.47 -9.18 -95.86
CA PHE A 444 40.51 -10.35 -96.73
C PHE A 444 39.99 -10.04 -98.15
N LEU A 445 38.86 -9.32 -98.25
CA LEU A 445 38.30 -8.91 -99.54
C LEU A 445 39.20 -7.90 -100.26
N LYS A 446 39.88 -7.00 -99.55
CA LYS A 446 40.87 -6.07 -100.10
C LYS A 446 42.04 -6.83 -100.72
N LEU A 447 42.57 -7.84 -100.02
CA LEU A 447 43.66 -8.69 -100.48
C LEU A 447 43.24 -9.53 -101.70
N THR A 448 42.02 -10.09 -101.67
CA THR A 448 41.45 -10.87 -102.78
C THR A 448 41.17 -10.02 -104.02
N LEU A 449 40.67 -8.78 -103.85
CA LEU A 449 40.47 -7.80 -104.93
C LEU A 449 41.79 -7.37 -105.58
N GLN A 450 42.88 -7.27 -104.81
CA GLN A 450 44.21 -7.00 -105.37
C GLN A 450 44.72 -8.17 -106.24
N GLN A 451 44.36 -9.41 -105.91
CA GLN A 451 44.74 -10.62 -106.66
C GLN A 451 43.85 -10.87 -107.90
N THR A 452 42.57 -10.46 -107.88
CA THR A 452 41.61 -10.64 -108.99
C THR A 452 41.31 -9.32 -109.70
N LYS A 453 42.00 -9.03 -110.81
CA LYS A 453 41.78 -7.80 -111.59
C LYS A 453 40.33 -7.71 -112.10
N ARG A 454 39.55 -6.79 -111.49
CA ARG A 454 38.18 -6.34 -111.80
C ARG A 454 37.03 -7.32 -111.48
N ASN A 455 36.59 -7.34 -110.22
CA ASN A 455 35.32 -7.94 -109.79
C ASN A 455 34.42 -6.92 -109.07
N TYR A 456 33.47 -6.32 -109.80
CA TYR A 456 32.57 -5.25 -109.31
C TYR A 456 31.63 -5.70 -108.16
N SER A 457 31.27 -6.99 -108.13
CA SER A 457 30.45 -7.58 -107.07
C SER A 457 31.18 -7.57 -105.72
N LEU A 458 32.46 -7.94 -105.71
CA LEU A 458 33.29 -7.90 -104.49
C LEU A 458 33.54 -6.47 -104.01
N GLN A 459 33.72 -5.51 -104.92
CA GLN A 459 33.86 -4.10 -104.59
C GLN A 459 32.59 -3.52 -103.93
N THR A 460 31.40 -3.93 -104.39
CA THR A 460 30.12 -3.52 -103.81
C THR A 460 29.93 -4.10 -102.40
N LYS A 461 30.26 -5.39 -102.21
CA LYS A 461 30.25 -6.04 -100.88
C LYS A 461 31.21 -5.34 -99.91
N ARG A 462 32.41 -4.98 -100.36
CA ARG A 462 33.39 -4.21 -99.57
C ARG A 462 32.85 -2.84 -99.13
N SER A 463 32.27 -2.06 -100.05
CA SER A 463 31.68 -0.75 -99.70
C SER A 463 30.50 -0.87 -98.73
N LYS A 464 29.67 -1.93 -98.86
CA LYS A 464 28.58 -2.21 -97.91
C LYS A 464 29.12 -2.57 -96.52
N LEU A 465 30.16 -3.40 -96.44
CA LEU A 465 30.82 -3.76 -95.18
C LEU A 465 31.47 -2.55 -94.50
N LEU A 466 32.15 -1.68 -95.24
CA LEU A 466 32.72 -0.44 -94.68
C LEU A 466 31.66 0.48 -94.10
N ARG A 467 30.48 0.58 -94.73
CA ARG A 467 29.36 1.35 -94.19
C ARG A 467 28.84 0.72 -92.89
N GLN A 468 28.71 -0.61 -92.85
CA GLN A 468 28.28 -1.33 -91.64
C GLN A 468 29.30 -1.22 -90.49
N VAL A 469 30.61 -1.19 -90.79
CA VAL A 469 31.64 -0.94 -89.79
C VAL A 469 31.46 0.46 -89.20
N LYS A 470 31.34 1.50 -90.04
CA LYS A 470 31.14 2.87 -89.57
C LYS A 470 29.87 3.05 -88.74
N GLU A 471 28.75 2.44 -89.16
CA GLU A 471 27.49 2.45 -88.39
C GLU A 471 27.66 1.77 -87.01
N LEU A 472 28.45 0.69 -86.94
CA LEU A 472 28.77 0.02 -85.67
C LEU A 472 29.71 0.84 -84.78
N GLU A 473 30.71 1.54 -85.36
CA GLU A 473 31.60 2.45 -84.62
C GLU A 473 30.84 3.64 -84.01
N ASP A 474 29.93 4.25 -84.78
CA ASP A 474 29.11 5.36 -84.28
C ASP A 474 28.15 4.88 -83.17
N TYR A 475 27.63 3.64 -83.28
CA TYR A 475 26.83 3.01 -82.22
C TYR A 475 27.66 2.71 -80.96
N LEU A 476 28.90 2.26 -81.12
CA LEU A 476 29.82 1.96 -80.01
C LEU A 476 30.18 3.24 -79.23
N LYS A 477 30.45 4.37 -79.92
CA LYS A 477 30.65 5.68 -79.27
C LYS A 477 29.44 6.14 -78.45
N LEU A 478 28.22 5.87 -78.94
CA LEU A 478 27.01 6.17 -78.18
C LEU A 478 26.89 5.29 -76.93
N MET A 479 27.20 4.00 -77.04
CA MET A 479 27.23 3.09 -75.89
C MET A 479 28.31 3.48 -74.87
N GLU A 480 29.48 3.93 -75.31
CA GLU A 480 30.54 4.43 -74.40
C GLU A 480 30.06 5.64 -73.59
N ALA A 481 29.40 6.60 -74.23
CA ALA A 481 28.82 7.76 -73.55
C ALA A 481 27.70 7.37 -72.58
N GLU A 482 26.87 6.38 -72.93
CA GLU A 482 25.85 5.84 -72.03
C GLU A 482 26.46 5.08 -70.84
N LEU A 483 27.53 4.31 -71.06
CA LEU A 483 28.27 3.60 -70.02
C LEU A 483 28.92 4.58 -69.03
N GLU A 484 29.52 5.66 -69.50
CA GLU A 484 30.10 6.72 -68.65
C GLU A 484 29.02 7.37 -67.78
N LEU A 485 27.87 7.70 -68.37
CA LEU A 485 26.74 8.27 -67.63
C LEU A 485 26.14 7.32 -66.58
N VAL A 486 26.10 6.01 -66.85
CA VAL A 486 25.69 5.00 -65.86
C VAL A 486 26.72 4.88 -64.73
N GLN A 487 28.02 4.92 -65.04
CA GLN A 487 29.08 4.92 -64.03
C GLN A 487 29.01 6.14 -63.10
N ASP A 488 28.79 7.33 -63.64
CA ASP A 488 28.61 8.56 -62.85
C ASP A 488 27.40 8.46 -61.91
N LYS A 489 26.28 7.89 -62.39
CA LYS A 489 25.09 7.66 -61.56
C LYS A 489 25.36 6.67 -60.42
N ILE A 490 26.13 5.61 -60.67
CA ILE A 490 26.54 4.64 -59.64
C ILE A 490 27.39 5.34 -58.59
N LEU A 491 28.39 6.14 -58.99
CA LEU A 491 29.24 6.87 -58.05
C LEU A 491 28.43 7.85 -57.18
N ALA A 492 27.53 8.62 -57.79
CA ALA A 492 26.66 9.54 -57.06
C ALA A 492 25.77 8.83 -56.04
N LYS A 493 25.14 7.71 -56.45
CA LYS A 493 24.27 6.91 -55.56
C LYS A 493 25.05 6.18 -54.47
N SER A 494 26.26 5.72 -54.76
CA SER A 494 27.16 5.12 -53.79
C SER A 494 27.57 6.13 -52.71
N HIS A 495 27.87 7.37 -53.10
CA HIS A 495 28.14 8.45 -52.14
C HIS A 495 26.90 8.79 -51.30
N GLU A 496 25.71 8.86 -51.91
CA GLU A 496 24.44 9.05 -51.19
C GLU A 496 24.20 7.93 -50.15
N LYS A 497 24.50 6.68 -50.50
CA LYS A 497 24.44 5.52 -49.59
C LYS A 497 25.33 5.70 -48.36
N ILE A 498 26.57 6.14 -48.54
CA ILE A 498 27.53 6.35 -47.44
C ILE A 498 27.01 7.40 -46.46
N LEU A 499 26.61 8.57 -46.97
CA LEU A 499 26.06 9.66 -46.16
C LEU A 499 24.79 9.22 -45.40
N LEU A 500 23.91 8.48 -46.05
CA LEU A 500 22.69 8.00 -45.42
C LEU A 500 22.98 6.92 -44.35
N THR A 501 23.99 6.09 -44.55
CA THR A 501 24.42 5.09 -43.56
C THR A 501 24.95 5.77 -42.29
N GLU A 502 25.74 6.84 -42.42
CA GLU A 502 26.20 7.63 -41.29
C GLU A 502 25.03 8.31 -40.55
N LYS A 503 24.08 8.86 -41.31
CA LYS A 503 22.85 9.44 -40.76
C LYS A 503 21.99 8.42 -40.02
N ILE A 504 21.94 7.17 -40.48
CA ILE A 504 21.26 6.07 -39.78
C ILE A 504 21.99 5.77 -38.48
N SER A 505 23.33 5.63 -38.49
CA SER A 505 24.11 5.35 -37.28
C SER A 505 23.91 6.41 -36.18
N THR A 506 23.92 7.69 -36.55
CA THR A 506 23.66 8.79 -35.61
C THR A 506 22.22 8.81 -35.10
N SER A 507 21.25 8.52 -35.98
CA SER A 507 19.83 8.41 -35.62
C SER A 507 19.57 7.21 -34.69
N GLU A 508 20.26 6.08 -34.89
CA GLU A 508 20.16 4.89 -34.04
C GLU A 508 20.68 5.16 -32.63
N LYS A 509 21.85 5.81 -32.51
CA LYS A 509 22.39 6.22 -31.21
C LYS A 509 21.43 7.15 -30.48
N SER A 510 20.90 8.16 -31.18
CA SER A 510 19.95 9.13 -30.62
C SER A 510 18.65 8.47 -30.16
N TYR A 511 18.10 7.56 -30.98
CA TYR A 511 16.93 6.76 -30.61
C TYR A 511 17.21 5.87 -29.40
N GLY A 512 18.36 5.21 -29.36
CA GLY A 512 18.78 4.34 -28.25
C GLY A 512 18.88 5.09 -26.92
N MET A 513 19.49 6.28 -26.91
CA MET A 513 19.55 7.13 -25.72
C MET A 513 18.16 7.55 -25.24
N LEU A 514 17.33 8.08 -26.15
CA LEU A 514 15.95 8.50 -25.81
C LEU A 514 15.10 7.32 -25.32
N LYS A 515 15.32 6.12 -25.86
CA LYS A 515 14.63 4.90 -25.44
C LYS A 515 15.06 4.46 -24.04
N SER A 516 16.35 4.46 -23.75
CA SER A 516 16.90 4.19 -22.41
C SER A 516 16.39 5.20 -21.37
N ASP A 517 16.36 6.49 -21.71
CA ASP A 517 15.81 7.52 -20.83
C ASP A 517 14.33 7.26 -20.55
N LEU A 518 13.53 6.93 -21.58
CA LEU A 518 12.11 6.61 -21.42
C LEU A 518 11.88 5.40 -20.50
N ASP A 519 12.70 4.37 -20.62
CA ASP A 519 12.61 3.17 -19.79
C ASP A 519 12.95 3.51 -18.33
N SER A 520 14.02 4.29 -18.09
CA SER A 520 14.38 4.81 -16.75
C SER A 520 13.28 5.70 -16.13
N PHE A 521 12.69 6.59 -16.92
CA PHE A 521 11.55 7.41 -16.47
C PHE A 521 10.36 6.53 -16.06
N SER A 522 10.11 5.44 -16.79
CA SER A 522 8.99 4.55 -16.53
C SER A 522 9.18 3.77 -15.21
N GLU A 523 10.39 3.26 -14.94
CA GLU A 523 10.72 2.60 -13.66
C GLU A 523 10.61 3.55 -12.46
N ASN A 524 11.13 4.77 -12.59
CA ASN A 524 11.06 5.77 -11.52
C ASN A 524 9.62 6.20 -11.25
N LEU A 525 8.80 6.27 -12.30
CA LEU A 525 7.38 6.61 -12.19
C LEU A 525 6.61 5.50 -11.49
N GLU A 526 6.86 4.23 -11.80
CA GLU A 526 6.25 3.09 -11.09
C GLU A 526 6.55 3.13 -9.58
N LYS A 527 7.82 3.37 -9.21
CA LYS A 527 8.21 3.53 -7.79
C LYS A 527 7.46 4.69 -7.12
N LEU A 528 7.38 5.84 -7.80
CA LEU A 528 6.70 7.02 -7.26
C LEU A 528 5.18 6.82 -7.18
N GLU A 529 4.57 6.08 -8.12
CA GLU A 529 3.15 5.69 -8.06
C GLU A 529 2.88 4.77 -6.86
N ALA A 530 3.76 3.81 -6.60
CA ALA A 530 3.68 2.94 -5.45
C ALA A 530 3.81 3.73 -4.13
N GLU A 531 4.75 4.68 -4.05
CA GLU A 531 4.90 5.58 -2.88
C GLU A 531 3.63 6.42 -2.63
N VAL A 532 3.10 7.08 -3.68
CA VAL A 532 1.89 7.91 -3.56
C VAL A 532 0.68 7.07 -3.16
N SER A 533 0.52 5.90 -3.77
CA SER A 533 -0.57 4.96 -3.45
C SER A 533 -0.44 4.46 -2.01
N GLY A 534 0.78 4.16 -1.54
CA GLY A 534 1.06 3.77 -0.17
C GLY A 534 0.69 4.85 0.84
N LEU A 535 1.17 6.08 0.63
CA LEU A 535 0.87 7.23 1.50
C LEU A 535 -0.63 7.57 1.51
N SER A 536 -1.28 7.54 0.34
CA SER A 536 -2.73 7.77 0.24
C SER A 536 -3.52 6.67 0.94
N GLY A 537 -3.09 5.41 0.83
CA GLY A 537 -3.71 4.28 1.50
C GLY A 537 -3.59 4.38 3.02
N GLN A 538 -2.40 4.68 3.54
CA GLN A 538 -2.16 4.89 4.97
C GLN A 538 -3.00 6.06 5.51
N LEU A 539 -3.05 7.18 4.78
CA LEU A 539 -3.84 8.33 5.18
C LEU A 539 -5.34 7.99 5.24
N LEU A 540 -5.85 7.28 4.24
CA LEU A 540 -7.24 6.83 4.22
C LEU A 540 -7.55 5.91 5.40
N GLN A 541 -6.68 4.94 5.68
CA GLN A 541 -6.82 4.04 6.82
C GLN A 541 -6.89 4.82 8.15
N LEU A 542 -5.97 5.77 8.36
CA LEU A 542 -5.96 6.61 9.56
C LEU A 542 -7.19 7.51 9.68
N GLU A 543 -7.64 8.10 8.57
CA GLU A 543 -8.86 8.92 8.57
C GLU A 543 -10.11 8.09 8.89
N ILE A 544 -10.19 6.85 8.41
CA ILE A 544 -11.25 5.90 8.76
C ILE A 544 -11.20 5.58 10.25
N VAL A 545 -10.03 5.19 10.78
CA VAL A 545 -9.86 4.87 12.21
C VAL A 545 -10.23 6.06 13.09
N HIS A 546 -9.72 7.25 12.77
CA HIS A 546 -10.06 8.49 13.46
C HIS A 546 -11.59 8.74 13.45
N THR A 547 -12.22 8.55 12.28
CA THR A 547 -13.67 8.76 12.11
C THR A 547 -14.49 7.75 12.90
N ILE A 548 -14.06 6.49 12.97
CA ILE A 548 -14.75 5.44 13.73
C ILE A 548 -14.67 5.74 15.23
N LYS A 549 -13.47 6.04 15.76
CA LYS A 549 -13.28 6.38 17.19
C LYS A 549 -14.06 7.62 17.62
N THR A 550 -14.10 8.63 16.75
CA THR A 550 -14.83 9.88 17.01
C THR A 550 -16.27 9.84 16.50
N SER A 551 -16.77 8.68 16.05
CA SER A 551 -18.14 8.57 15.53
C SER A 551 -19.16 8.77 16.66
N PRO A 552 -20.30 9.42 16.41
CA PRO A 552 -21.35 9.59 17.43
C PRO A 552 -21.77 8.28 18.11
N GLU A 553 -21.77 7.17 17.37
CA GLU A 553 -22.14 5.84 17.90
C GLU A 553 -21.09 5.32 18.89
N ALA A 554 -19.80 5.51 18.61
CA ALA A 554 -18.73 5.19 19.55
C ALA A 554 -18.71 6.13 20.77
N LEU A 555 -19.07 7.40 20.55
CA LEU A 555 -19.15 8.42 21.61
C LEU A 555 -20.31 8.17 22.57
N ASP A 556 -21.45 7.68 22.07
CA ASP A 556 -22.60 7.33 22.91
C ASP A 556 -22.29 6.15 23.85
N ASN A 557 -21.31 5.30 23.51
CA ASN A 557 -20.82 4.25 24.42
C ASN A 557 -19.88 4.77 25.52
N LEU A 558 -19.30 5.97 25.37
CA LEU A 558 -18.33 6.53 26.32
C LEU A 558 -18.98 7.42 27.39
N VAL A 559 -20.16 8.01 27.13
CA VAL A 559 -20.81 8.97 28.03
C VAL A 559 -22.28 8.62 28.23
N ASP A 560 -22.73 8.59 29.49
CA ASP A 560 -24.18 8.58 29.79
C ASP A 560 -24.73 9.99 29.56
N ARG A 561 -25.15 10.27 28.33
CA ARG A 561 -25.73 11.56 28.01
C ARG A 561 -27.15 11.69 28.56
N PRO A 562 -27.49 12.85 29.18
CA PRO A 562 -28.88 13.25 29.31
C PRO A 562 -29.52 13.27 27.92
N SER A 563 -30.73 12.71 27.80
CA SER A 563 -31.48 12.56 26.53
C SER A 563 -31.72 13.85 25.72
N THR A 564 -31.32 15.00 26.26
CA THR A 564 -31.51 16.35 25.71
C THR A 564 -30.33 16.86 24.88
N VAL A 565 -29.13 16.29 24.98
CA VAL A 565 -27.95 16.75 24.20
C VAL A 565 -27.77 15.86 22.97
N LYS A 566 -28.36 16.28 21.85
CA LYS A 566 -28.20 15.58 20.56
C LYS A 566 -26.88 15.96 19.90
N LEU A 567 -25.97 15.00 19.73
CA LEU A 567 -24.95 15.10 18.69
C LEU A 567 -25.63 15.16 17.31
N SER A 568 -24.89 15.68 16.33
CA SER A 568 -25.33 15.63 14.94
C SER A 568 -25.73 14.20 14.56
N LYS A 569 -26.90 14.03 13.94
CA LYS A 569 -27.47 12.73 13.54
C LYS A 569 -26.41 11.80 12.95
N SER A 570 -26.32 10.58 13.49
CA SER A 570 -25.42 9.53 12.98
C SER A 570 -25.65 9.30 11.48
N LEU A 571 -24.64 8.80 10.77
CA LEU A 571 -24.78 8.35 9.39
C LEU A 571 -25.90 7.32 9.25
N LYS A 572 -26.03 6.38 10.21
CA LYS A 572 -27.09 5.36 10.24
C LYS A 572 -28.47 5.98 10.44
N GLU A 573 -28.56 6.99 11.31
CA GLU A 573 -29.80 7.74 11.55
C GLU A 573 -30.18 8.60 10.33
N LYS A 574 -29.22 9.25 9.68
CA LYS A 574 -29.42 9.96 8.41
C LYS A 574 -29.86 9.02 7.29
N ILE A 575 -29.28 7.82 7.21
CA ILE A 575 -29.70 6.78 6.25
C ILE A 575 -31.12 6.32 6.57
N ARG A 576 -31.45 6.08 7.84
CA ARG A 576 -32.79 5.67 8.28
C ARG A 576 -33.83 6.76 8.02
N GLU A 577 -33.51 8.03 8.29
CA GLU A 577 -34.38 9.16 7.95
C GLU A 577 -34.53 9.33 6.45
N ARG A 578 -33.47 9.19 5.64
CA ARG A 578 -33.58 9.22 4.18
C ARG A 578 -34.46 8.09 3.66
N LYS A 579 -34.30 6.87 4.18
CA LYS A 579 -35.16 5.73 3.85
C LYS A 579 -36.60 5.97 4.28
N LYS A 580 -36.83 6.52 5.48
CA LYS A 580 -38.16 6.85 6.00
C LYS A 580 -38.83 7.97 5.19
N LYS A 581 -38.07 9.00 4.80
CA LYS A 581 -38.55 10.09 3.94
C LYS A 581 -38.83 9.62 2.51
N ALA A 582 -38.00 8.75 1.95
CA ALA A 582 -38.24 8.13 0.65
C ALA A 582 -39.50 7.25 0.66
N ALA A 583 -39.71 6.48 1.73
CA ALA A 583 -40.91 5.65 1.92
C ALA A 583 -42.18 6.47 2.25
N ALA A 584 -42.05 7.67 2.82
CA ALA A 584 -43.16 8.59 3.03
C ALA A 584 -43.52 9.31 1.71
N ALA A 585 -42.52 9.77 0.95
CA ALA A 585 -42.72 10.39 -0.36
C ALA A 585 -43.36 9.42 -1.38
N SER A 586 -43.15 8.11 -1.25
CA SER A 586 -43.83 7.10 -2.08
C SER A 586 -45.28 6.84 -1.67
N LYS A 587 -45.73 7.30 -0.49
CA LYS A 587 -47.12 7.18 -0.03
C LYS A 587 -47.98 8.40 -0.37
N ASP A 588 -47.36 9.56 -0.51
CA ASP A 588 -48.06 10.82 -0.87
C ASP A 588 -48.14 11.05 -2.39
N GLY A 589 -47.74 10.07 -3.19
CA GLY A 589 -47.75 10.10 -4.66
C GLY A 589 -48.70 9.09 -5.32
N VAL A 590 -49.71 8.61 -4.60
CA VAL A 590 -50.80 7.74 -5.11
C VAL A 590 -52.11 8.48 -5.10
#